data_AF-A0A517QR88-F1
#
_entry.id   AF-A0A517QR88-F1
#
_cell.length_a   1.000
_cell.length_b   1.000
_cell.length_c   1.000
_cell.angle_alpha   90.00
_cell.angle_beta   90.00
_cell.angle_gamma   90.00
#
_symmetry.space_group_name_H-M   'P 1'
#
loop_
_entity.id
_entity.type
_entity.pdbx_description
1 polymer ?
#
loop_
_entity_poly.entity_id
_entity_poly.type
_entity_poly.pdbx_seq_one_letter_code
_entity_poly.pdbx_strand_id
1 'polypeptide(L)'
;MSRIVILMAVILSVGCSQHRYDIADPVVGPPPPRKQGGQAVAYNSEAESEFQLASYTEDEIIPMTEVVARVNGNPILAGQVLEPYAAKLAQARKQMPASEIRKAQEMLLKKSLPTQIEQTLMVDAVKSKMTTEQYTQVDEQLDEFFAEEVVRLQTQFNVGNIAELETLLQSQGMSLATMRDAFGNRQLASEYVRGKMGSEAPLTRQDLLKEYNLRKEEFAHPEQIKWQQIQVSVTKHGSRNNAAREMNKAIEELRQGADFTDVVQRYSDGPLKDKGGHWDWTQPSSIANTDVRTALAKLQTGQMSEVIQNDSSLHIVKVTGRKAATYTPFPEVQEKIRTELIAKQREAKAEKILAELRENAVIETMFDDRDSTVK
;
A
#
# COMPACT_ATOMS: atom_id res chain seq x y z
N MET A 1 4.19 -9.70 21.44
CA MET A 1 3.49 -8.42 21.17
C MET A 1 2.73 -7.82 22.36
N SER A 2 2.67 -8.43 23.55
CA SER A 2 1.88 -7.87 24.67
C SER A 2 2.67 -7.10 25.73
N ARG A 3 4.01 -7.21 25.81
CA ARG A 3 4.78 -6.67 26.94
C ARG A 3 5.26 -5.22 26.74
N ILE A 4 5.88 -4.92 25.59
CA ILE A 4 6.33 -3.56 25.20
C ILE A 4 5.19 -2.54 25.31
N VAL A 5 4.08 -2.90 24.67
CA VAL A 5 2.85 -2.11 24.54
C VAL A 5 2.24 -1.77 25.90
N ILE A 6 2.18 -2.76 26.81
CA ILE A 6 1.60 -2.56 28.14
C ILE A 6 2.54 -1.70 29.00
N LEU A 7 3.85 -1.94 28.93
CA LEU A 7 4.83 -1.28 29.78
C LEU A 7 5.03 0.20 29.41
N MET A 8 5.11 0.50 28.10
CA MET A 8 5.14 1.88 27.61
C MET A 8 3.84 2.62 27.91
N ALA A 9 2.68 1.96 27.75
CA ALA A 9 1.40 2.56 28.13
C ALA A 9 1.34 2.86 29.63
N VAL A 10 1.92 2.01 30.49
CA VAL A 10 1.98 2.27 31.94
C VAL A 10 2.85 3.50 32.23
N ILE A 11 4.08 3.60 31.70
CA ILE A 11 4.95 4.78 31.95
C ILE A 11 4.31 6.08 31.45
N LEU A 12 3.64 6.03 30.29
CA LEU A 12 2.94 7.17 29.71
C LEU A 12 1.64 7.52 30.46
N SER A 13 1.08 6.61 31.27
CA SER A 13 -0.20 6.78 31.98
C SER A 13 -0.08 7.05 33.48
N VAL A 14 1.09 6.81 34.09
CA VAL A 14 1.32 7.06 35.52
C VAL A 14 1.45 8.58 35.73
N GLY A 15 0.29 9.20 35.96
CA GLY A 15 0.16 10.61 36.28
C GLY A 15 0.68 10.95 37.68
N CYS A 16 1.32 12.12 37.74
CA CYS A 16 1.55 13.01 38.86
C CYS A 16 1.10 12.52 40.25
N SER A 17 2.00 11.89 41.01
CA SER A 17 1.98 12.03 42.47
C SER A 17 3.00 13.10 42.88
N GLN A 18 2.52 14.27 43.28
CA GLN A 18 3.33 15.30 43.93
C GLN A 18 3.89 14.75 45.25
N HIS A 19 5.11 14.21 45.21
CA HIS A 19 5.95 14.16 46.40
C HIS A 19 6.86 15.38 46.39
N ARG A 20 6.47 16.39 47.20
CA ARG A 20 7.38 17.44 47.63
C ARG A 20 8.41 16.82 48.55
N TYR A 21 9.64 16.66 48.07
CA TYR A 21 10.78 16.50 48.94
C TYR A 21 11.23 17.89 49.38
N ASP A 22 11.13 18.14 50.68
CA ASP A 22 11.69 19.33 51.32
C ASP A 22 13.21 19.12 51.39
N ILE A 23 13.95 19.74 50.47
CA ILE A 23 15.41 19.70 50.46
C ILE A 23 15.88 20.98 51.13
N ALA A 24 16.48 20.84 52.32
CA ALA A 24 17.18 21.91 53.01
C ALA A 24 18.33 22.45 52.14
N ASP A 25 18.46 23.77 52.10
CA ASP A 25 19.44 24.54 51.33
C ASP A 25 20.86 23.93 51.32
N PRO A 26 21.49 23.76 50.15
CA PRO A 26 22.93 23.52 50.10
C PRO A 26 23.69 24.81 50.42
N VAL A 27 24.48 24.77 51.49
CA VAL A 27 25.43 25.83 51.87
C VAL A 27 26.44 26.04 50.73
N VAL A 28 26.34 27.19 50.07
CA VAL A 28 27.28 27.65 49.06
C VAL A 28 28.54 28.18 49.76
N GLY A 29 29.67 27.49 49.60
CA GLY A 29 30.98 28.00 50.04
C GLY A 29 31.43 29.20 49.20
N PRO A 30 32.30 30.08 49.72
CA PRO A 30 32.71 31.30 49.01
C PRO A 30 33.51 30.99 47.73
N PRO A 31 33.36 31.81 46.68
CA PRO A 31 34.04 31.62 45.40
C PRO A 31 35.57 31.79 45.53
N PRO A 32 36.37 31.04 44.75
CA PRO A 32 37.82 31.16 44.79
C PRO A 32 38.32 32.53 44.24
N PRO A 33 39.46 33.03 44.74
CA PRO A 33 39.96 34.36 44.41
C PRO A 33 40.45 34.50 42.96
N ARG A 34 40.05 35.61 42.33
CA ARG A 34 40.42 36.03 40.98
C ARG A 34 41.84 36.61 40.98
N LYS A 35 42.79 35.99 40.26
CA LYS A 35 44.12 36.60 39.99
C LYS A 35 44.01 37.63 38.86
N GLN A 36 44.48 38.84 39.09
CA GLN A 36 44.63 39.92 38.09
C GLN A 36 46.10 40.19 37.76
N GLY A 37 46.36 40.53 36.49
CA GLY A 37 47.62 41.03 35.90
C GLY A 37 48.45 39.93 35.24
N GLY A 38 48.83 39.94 33.97
CA GLY A 38 48.98 40.95 32.90
C GLY A 38 50.29 40.60 32.18
N GLN A 39 50.35 40.31 30.87
CA GLN A 39 50.54 41.28 29.78
C GLN A 39 50.29 40.60 28.43
N ALA A 40 49.74 41.38 27.49
CA ALA A 40 49.49 41.02 26.11
C ALA A 40 50.79 40.92 25.30
N VAL A 41 50.89 39.90 24.45
CA VAL A 41 51.77 39.90 23.28
C VAL A 41 50.86 39.72 22.06
N ALA A 42 50.77 40.76 21.25
CA ALA A 42 50.08 40.73 19.98
C ALA A 42 50.86 39.85 19.00
N TYR A 43 50.19 38.87 18.42
CA TYR A 43 50.55 38.32 17.12
C TYR A 43 49.35 38.51 16.20
N ASN A 44 49.47 39.46 15.28
CA ASN A 44 48.72 39.43 14.05
C ASN A 44 49.25 38.25 13.23
N SER A 45 48.37 37.31 12.87
CA SER A 45 48.46 36.64 11.59
C SER A 45 47.07 36.21 11.19
N GLU A 46 46.60 36.83 10.11
CA GLU A 46 45.51 36.36 9.27
C GLU A 46 45.58 34.84 9.13
N ALA A 47 44.61 34.15 9.69
CA ALA A 47 44.24 32.81 9.28
C ALA A 47 42.74 32.88 9.08
N GLU A 48 42.34 33.26 7.88
CA GLU A 48 41.04 32.90 7.34
C GLU A 48 40.94 31.39 7.51
N SER A 49 40.20 30.95 8.52
CA SER A 49 39.67 29.60 8.55
C SER A 49 38.68 29.53 7.40
N GLU A 50 39.18 29.17 6.21
CA GLU A 50 38.37 28.61 5.14
C GLU A 50 37.57 27.44 5.75
N PHE A 51 36.34 27.71 6.14
CA PHE A 51 35.33 26.67 6.17
C PHE A 51 35.13 26.27 4.71
N GLN A 52 35.88 25.25 4.26
CA GLN A 52 35.57 24.59 3.01
C GLN A 52 34.16 23.99 3.16
N LEU A 53 33.17 24.73 2.66
CA LEU A 53 31.90 24.17 2.24
C LEU A 53 32.25 22.96 1.37
N ALA A 54 31.95 21.77 1.86
CA ALA A 54 32.18 20.53 1.13
C ALA A 54 31.61 20.71 -0.28
N SER A 55 32.48 20.67 -1.30
CA SER A 55 32.05 20.69 -2.68
C SER A 55 31.27 19.39 -2.92
N TYR A 56 29.95 19.49 -3.00
CA TYR A 56 29.09 18.37 -3.36
C TYR A 56 29.39 17.96 -4.81
N THR A 57 30.31 17.02 -5.00
CA THR A 57 30.47 16.38 -6.31
C THR A 57 29.29 15.43 -6.51
N GLU A 58 28.50 15.64 -7.56
CA GLU A 58 27.35 14.80 -7.93
C GLU A 58 27.71 13.33 -8.19
N ASP A 59 29.00 12.98 -8.24
CA ASP A 59 29.48 11.62 -8.46
C ASP A 59 29.72 10.80 -7.17
N GLU A 60 29.59 11.40 -5.98
CA GLU A 60 29.85 10.71 -4.71
C GLU A 60 28.59 10.06 -4.12
N ILE A 61 28.75 8.87 -3.51
CA ILE A 61 27.67 8.13 -2.83
C ILE A 61 27.18 8.94 -1.62
N ILE A 62 25.87 9.02 -1.42
CA ILE A 62 25.26 9.69 -0.26
C ILE A 62 25.71 8.96 1.03
N PRO A 63 26.47 9.61 1.94
CA PRO A 63 26.86 9.03 3.21
C PRO A 63 25.64 8.70 4.06
N MET A 64 25.68 7.58 4.81
CA MET A 64 24.57 7.19 5.69
C MET A 64 24.34 8.19 6.85
N THR A 65 25.32 9.03 7.14
CA THR A 65 25.27 10.11 8.14
C THR A 65 24.81 11.44 7.56
N GLU A 66 24.58 11.55 6.25
CA GLU A 66 24.10 12.79 5.64
C GLU A 66 22.68 13.11 6.15
N VAL A 67 22.45 14.37 6.49
CA VAL A 67 21.12 14.86 6.89
C VAL A 67 20.29 15.05 5.63
N VAL A 68 19.23 14.26 5.47
CA VAL A 68 18.35 14.28 4.28
C VAL A 68 17.05 15.04 4.52
N ALA A 69 16.69 15.25 5.78
CA ALA A 69 15.60 16.13 6.20
C ALA A 69 15.77 16.61 7.65
N ARG A 70 15.00 17.63 8.04
CA ARG A 70 14.83 18.08 9.41
C ARG A 70 13.35 18.19 9.73
N VAL A 71 12.95 17.76 10.91
CA VAL A 71 11.58 17.88 11.43
C VAL A 71 11.65 18.56 12.78
N ASN A 72 11.12 19.79 12.89
CA ASN A 72 11.23 20.64 14.07
C ASN A 72 12.69 20.81 14.54
N GLY A 73 13.61 20.91 13.58
CA GLY A 73 15.06 20.99 13.83
C GLY A 73 15.76 19.65 14.06
N ASN A 74 15.03 18.56 14.33
CA ASN A 74 15.58 17.23 14.52
C ASN A 74 16.04 16.63 13.17
N PRO A 75 17.32 16.25 13.01
CA PRO A 75 17.82 15.71 11.75
C PRO A 75 17.32 14.28 11.50
N ILE A 76 16.97 14.00 10.24
CA ILE A 76 16.75 12.67 9.69
C ILE A 76 17.95 12.32 8.83
N LEU A 77 18.63 11.23 9.16
CA LEU A 77 19.83 10.77 8.45
C LEU A 77 19.47 9.84 7.29
N ALA A 78 20.28 9.85 6.23
CA ALA A 78 20.12 8.95 5.08
C ALA A 78 20.05 7.47 5.51
N GLY A 79 20.87 7.06 6.49
CA GLY A 79 20.89 5.71 7.03
C GLY A 79 19.58 5.30 7.71
N GLN A 80 18.82 6.23 8.28
CA GLN A 80 17.51 5.94 8.87
C GLN A 80 16.46 5.62 7.79
N VAL A 81 16.50 6.35 6.68
CA VAL A 81 15.56 6.17 5.56
C VAL A 81 15.95 4.95 4.71
N LEU A 82 17.24 4.73 4.54
CA LEU A 82 17.80 3.68 3.69
C LEU A 82 18.03 2.35 4.42
N GLU A 83 17.74 2.27 5.73
CA GLU A 83 17.89 1.06 6.55
C GLU A 83 17.34 -0.20 5.89
N PRO A 84 16.09 -0.22 5.38
CA PRO A 84 15.51 -1.43 4.78
C PRO A 84 16.21 -1.87 3.49
N TYR A 85 17.05 -1.00 2.91
CA TYR A 85 17.74 -1.21 1.65
C TYR A 85 19.27 -1.36 1.83
N ALA A 86 19.80 -1.23 3.04
CA ALA A 86 21.23 -1.15 3.31
C ALA A 86 22.01 -2.33 2.74
N ALA A 87 21.55 -3.57 2.98
CA ALA A 87 22.19 -4.78 2.44
C ALA A 87 22.22 -4.81 0.91
N LYS A 88 21.11 -4.45 0.26
CA LYS A 88 21.00 -4.40 -1.21
C LYS A 88 21.90 -3.32 -1.80
N LEU A 89 21.93 -2.14 -1.18
CA LEU A 89 22.82 -1.05 -1.59
C LEU A 89 24.29 -1.42 -1.40
N ALA A 90 24.65 -2.08 -0.30
CA ALA A 90 26.00 -2.57 -0.05
C ALA A 90 26.44 -3.62 -1.07
N GLN A 91 25.53 -4.51 -1.49
CA GLN A 91 25.81 -5.47 -2.56
C GLN A 91 25.97 -4.76 -3.92
N ALA A 92 25.07 -3.82 -4.26
CA ALA A 92 25.12 -3.07 -5.51
C ALA A 92 26.41 -2.26 -5.63
N ARG A 93 26.91 -1.66 -4.53
CA ARG A 93 28.18 -0.92 -4.49
C ARG A 93 29.41 -1.75 -4.92
N LYS A 94 29.33 -3.08 -4.85
CA LYS A 94 30.43 -3.96 -5.30
C LYS A 94 30.44 -4.17 -6.81
N GLN A 95 29.34 -3.85 -7.50
CA GLN A 95 29.11 -4.23 -8.91
C GLN A 95 28.83 -3.03 -9.82
N MET A 96 28.36 -1.91 -9.26
CA MET A 96 27.90 -0.73 -10.00
C MET A 96 28.79 0.48 -9.71
N PRO A 97 28.94 1.42 -10.65
CA PRO A 97 29.68 2.67 -10.43
C PRO A 97 28.98 3.55 -9.38
N ALA A 98 29.75 4.39 -8.69
CA ALA A 98 29.28 5.27 -7.61
C ALA A 98 28.10 6.18 -8.04
N SER A 99 28.13 6.70 -9.28
CA SER A 99 27.08 7.56 -9.82
C SER A 99 25.73 6.84 -10.00
N GLU A 100 25.72 5.55 -10.35
CA GLU A 100 24.49 4.76 -10.42
C GLU A 100 23.95 4.41 -9.03
N ILE A 101 24.84 4.14 -8.07
CA ILE A 101 24.45 3.92 -6.67
C ILE A 101 23.83 5.19 -6.09
N ARG A 102 24.41 6.36 -6.36
CA ARG A 102 23.86 7.64 -5.93
C ARG A 102 22.44 7.84 -6.45
N LYS A 103 22.21 7.64 -7.75
CA LYS A 103 20.87 7.71 -8.35
C LYS A 103 19.87 6.76 -7.68
N ALA A 104 20.31 5.53 -7.37
CA ALA A 104 19.49 4.57 -6.65
C ALA A 104 19.16 5.05 -5.22
N GLN A 105 20.13 5.62 -4.49
CA GLN A 105 19.91 6.20 -3.17
C GLN A 105 18.93 7.37 -3.23
N GLU A 106 19.10 8.31 -4.17
CA GLU A 106 18.18 9.46 -4.33
C GLU A 106 16.75 9.00 -4.64
N MET A 107 16.58 7.99 -5.49
CA MET A 107 15.27 7.42 -5.80
C MET A 107 14.62 6.78 -4.57
N LEU A 108 15.39 6.02 -3.78
CA LEU A 108 14.90 5.39 -2.55
C LEU A 108 14.60 6.42 -1.47
N LEU A 109 15.44 7.44 -1.31
CA LEU A 109 15.22 8.57 -0.41
C LEU A 109 13.93 9.30 -0.81
N LYS A 110 13.78 9.68 -2.08
CA LYS A 110 12.56 10.36 -2.56
C LYS A 110 11.29 9.53 -2.30
N LYS A 111 11.39 8.21 -2.42
CA LYS A 111 10.27 7.29 -2.16
C LYS A 111 9.96 7.10 -0.68
N SER A 112 10.97 6.93 0.17
CA SER A 112 10.81 6.49 1.57
C SER A 112 10.91 7.61 2.61
N LEU A 113 11.48 8.76 2.25
CA LEU A 113 11.61 9.91 3.13
C LEU A 113 10.26 10.45 3.64
N PRO A 114 9.17 10.53 2.83
CA PRO A 114 7.87 11.00 3.33
C PRO A 114 7.35 10.16 4.51
N THR A 115 7.47 8.83 4.44
CA THR A 115 7.09 7.93 5.53
C THR A 115 8.01 8.09 6.74
N GLN A 116 9.30 8.32 6.53
CA GLN A 116 10.23 8.58 7.64
C GLN A 116 9.91 9.91 8.34
N ILE A 117 9.55 10.96 7.59
CA ILE A 117 9.09 12.24 8.14
C ILE A 117 7.84 12.05 8.99
N GLU A 118 6.84 11.31 8.49
CA GLU A 118 5.63 10.97 9.24
C GLU A 118 5.97 10.24 10.56
N GLN A 119 6.85 9.24 10.51
CA GLN A 119 7.30 8.54 11.70
C GLN A 119 7.99 9.48 12.70
N THR A 120 8.88 10.34 12.22
CA THR A 120 9.59 11.32 13.06
C THR A 120 8.62 12.32 13.70
N LEU A 121 7.60 12.80 12.98
CA LEU A 121 6.56 13.67 13.52
C LEU A 121 5.80 13.00 14.67
N MET A 122 5.44 11.72 14.52
CA MET A 122 4.77 10.96 15.58
C MET A 122 5.66 10.82 16.81
N VAL A 123 6.94 10.51 16.61
CA VAL A 123 7.92 10.38 17.69
C VAL A 123 8.09 11.71 18.42
N ASP A 124 8.25 12.82 17.69
CA ASP A 124 8.37 14.17 18.24
C ASP A 124 7.12 14.57 19.06
N ALA A 125 5.94 14.21 18.56
CA ALA A 125 4.67 14.44 19.27
C ALA A 125 4.52 13.61 20.56
N VAL A 126 5.19 12.46 20.67
CA VAL A 126 5.28 11.69 21.93
C VAL A 126 6.31 12.34 22.84
N LYS A 127 7.55 12.54 22.35
CA LYS A 127 8.67 13.05 23.15
C LYS A 127 8.39 14.44 23.73
N SER A 128 7.73 15.33 22.98
CA SER A 128 7.35 16.68 23.44
C SER A 128 6.41 16.69 24.65
N LYS A 129 5.78 15.56 24.99
CA LYS A 129 4.88 15.42 26.15
C LYS A 129 5.50 14.68 27.33
N MET A 130 6.73 14.20 27.20
CA MET A 130 7.41 13.43 28.24
C MET A 130 8.34 14.32 29.05
N THR A 131 8.50 14.04 30.34
CA THR A 131 9.62 14.58 31.11
C THR A 131 10.91 13.83 30.78
N THR A 132 12.05 14.41 31.13
CA THR A 132 13.36 13.76 30.96
C THR A 132 13.40 12.40 31.66
N GLU A 133 12.85 12.29 32.87
CA GLU A 133 12.80 11.03 33.63
C GLU A 133 11.95 9.96 32.93
N GLN A 134 10.78 10.36 32.38
CA GLN A 134 9.93 9.44 31.63
C GLN A 134 10.60 8.97 30.35
N TYR A 135 11.30 9.88 29.66
CA TYR A 135 12.07 9.52 28.48
C TYR A 135 13.18 8.52 28.81
N THR A 136 13.95 8.76 29.88
CA THR A 136 15.00 7.84 30.33
C THR A 136 14.45 6.44 30.63
N GLN A 137 13.32 6.34 31.35
CA GLN A 137 12.70 5.05 31.65
C GLN A 137 12.25 4.31 30.38
N VAL A 138 11.69 5.03 29.41
CA VAL A 138 11.32 4.46 28.12
C VAL A 138 12.54 3.99 27.34
N ASP A 139 13.62 4.75 27.39
CA ASP A 139 14.89 4.43 26.74
C ASP A 139 15.53 3.16 27.32
N GLU A 140 15.59 3.05 28.65
CA GLU A 140 16.07 1.85 29.35
C GLU A 140 15.26 0.60 28.97
N GLN A 141 13.94 0.73 28.88
CA GLN A 141 13.08 -0.39 28.47
C GLN A 141 13.25 -0.75 26.99
N LEU A 142 13.47 0.24 26.13
CA LEU A 142 13.77 -0.03 24.72
C LEU A 142 15.02 -0.88 24.56
N ASP A 143 16.02 -0.75 25.43
CA ASP A 143 17.21 -1.59 25.39
C ASP A 143 16.90 -3.05 25.70
N GLU A 144 16.05 -3.32 26.70
CA GLU A 144 15.61 -4.69 27.02
C GLU A 144 14.89 -5.34 25.83
N PHE A 145 14.01 -4.59 25.17
CA PHE A 145 13.27 -5.09 24.02
C PHE A 145 14.12 -5.18 22.75
N PHE A 146 15.07 -4.28 22.60
CA PHE A 146 16.03 -4.33 21.51
C PHE A 146 16.95 -5.55 21.66
N ALA A 147 17.25 -6.02 22.88
CA ALA A 147 17.99 -7.26 23.06
C ALA A 147 17.26 -8.48 22.44
N GLU A 148 15.93 -8.55 22.53
CA GLU A 148 15.14 -9.58 21.83
C GLU A 148 15.22 -9.41 20.30
N GLU A 149 15.18 -8.17 19.83
CA GLU A 149 15.33 -7.83 18.41
C GLU A 149 16.71 -8.23 17.86
N VAL A 150 17.78 -8.04 18.63
CA VAL A 150 19.15 -8.43 18.26
C VAL A 150 19.23 -9.93 17.99
N VAL A 151 18.60 -10.78 18.82
CA VAL A 151 18.56 -12.24 18.60
C VAL A 151 17.84 -12.58 17.29
N ARG A 152 16.76 -11.86 16.97
CA ARG A 152 16.06 -12.01 15.69
C ARG A 152 16.94 -11.59 14.52
N LEU A 153 17.65 -10.47 14.64
CA LEU A 153 18.58 -9.98 13.61
C LEU A 153 19.73 -10.97 13.40
N GLN A 154 20.29 -11.54 14.46
CA GLN A 154 21.33 -12.58 14.36
C GLN A 154 20.84 -13.79 13.56
N THR A 155 19.61 -14.24 13.82
CA THR A 155 18.99 -15.33 13.07
C THR A 155 18.74 -14.96 11.61
N GLN A 156 18.21 -13.76 11.36
CA GLN A 156 17.91 -13.26 10.02
C GLN A 156 19.18 -13.12 9.16
N PHE A 157 20.26 -12.63 9.74
CA PHE A 157 21.55 -12.44 9.07
C PHE A 157 22.48 -13.66 9.15
N ASN A 158 22.05 -14.73 9.83
CA ASN A 158 22.81 -15.97 10.03
C ASN A 158 24.22 -15.70 10.61
N VAL A 159 24.28 -14.91 11.68
CA VAL A 159 25.50 -14.59 12.43
C VAL A 159 25.42 -15.12 13.86
N GLY A 160 26.57 -15.52 14.43
CA GLY A 160 26.63 -16.26 15.69
C GLY A 160 26.66 -15.40 16.95
N ASN A 161 27.00 -14.11 16.84
CA ASN A 161 27.12 -13.22 18.00
C ASN A 161 26.96 -11.73 17.63
N ILE A 162 26.91 -10.87 18.64
CA ILE A 162 26.68 -9.43 18.50
C ILE A 162 27.82 -8.74 17.74
N ALA A 163 29.08 -9.14 17.98
CA ALA A 163 30.24 -8.54 17.31
C ALA A 163 30.25 -8.84 15.80
N GLU A 164 29.85 -10.06 15.40
CA GLU A 164 29.66 -10.42 14.00
C GLU A 164 28.52 -9.62 13.36
N LEU A 165 27.40 -9.45 14.07
CA LEU A 165 26.28 -8.64 13.60
C LEU A 165 26.69 -7.17 13.40
N GLU A 166 27.39 -6.58 14.36
CA GLU A 166 27.91 -5.21 14.26
C GLU A 166 28.86 -5.07 13.07
N THR A 167 29.79 -6.02 12.89
CA THR A 167 30.72 -6.03 11.75
C THR A 167 29.98 -6.10 10.41
N LEU A 168 28.94 -6.94 10.32
CA LEU A 168 28.10 -7.05 9.13
C LEU A 168 27.37 -5.74 8.84
N LEU A 169 26.74 -5.13 9.86
CA LEU A 169 26.02 -3.86 9.71
C LEU A 169 26.98 -2.73 9.30
N GLN A 170 28.17 -2.66 9.89
CA GLN A 170 29.21 -1.70 9.51
C GLN A 170 29.64 -1.85 8.06
N SER A 171 29.76 -3.10 7.56
CA SER A 171 30.04 -3.35 6.14
C SER A 171 28.95 -2.84 5.19
N GLN A 172 27.74 -2.61 5.72
CA GLN A 172 26.59 -2.04 5.01
C GLN A 172 26.41 -0.54 5.29
N GLY A 173 27.31 0.09 6.06
CA GLY A 173 27.24 1.50 6.46
C GLY A 173 26.26 1.78 7.60
N MET A 174 25.93 0.77 8.41
CA MET A 174 24.99 0.83 9.53
C MET A 174 25.69 0.46 10.84
N SER A 175 25.00 0.59 11.97
CA SER A 175 25.47 0.12 13.28
C SER A 175 24.30 -0.43 14.09
N LEU A 176 24.57 -1.24 15.11
CA LEU A 176 23.54 -1.66 16.07
C LEU A 176 22.89 -0.47 16.77
N ALA A 177 23.65 0.60 17.05
CA ALA A 177 23.09 1.83 17.61
C ALA A 177 22.04 2.45 16.69
N THR A 178 22.33 2.55 15.39
CA THR A 178 21.36 3.03 14.40
C THR A 178 20.11 2.15 14.32
N MET A 179 20.29 0.82 14.37
CA MET A 179 19.18 -0.13 14.38
C MET A 179 18.32 -0.01 15.64
N ARG A 180 18.96 0.23 16.79
CA ARG A 180 18.29 0.47 18.07
C ARG A 180 17.45 1.73 18.04
N ASP A 181 18.00 2.83 17.51
CA ASP A 181 17.26 4.08 17.35
C ASP A 181 16.07 3.94 16.40
N ALA A 182 16.28 3.27 15.25
CA ALA A 182 15.21 2.99 14.31
C ALA A 182 14.09 2.13 14.93
N PHE A 183 14.47 1.11 15.72
CA PHE A 183 13.55 0.28 16.48
C PHE A 183 12.75 1.12 17.50
N GLY A 184 13.43 1.90 18.34
CA GLY A 184 12.80 2.75 19.35
C GLY A 184 11.83 3.76 18.76
N ASN A 185 12.25 4.46 17.70
CA ASN A 185 11.40 5.39 16.97
C ASN A 185 10.16 4.70 16.38
N ARG A 186 10.29 3.46 15.89
CA ARG A 186 9.16 2.69 15.37
C ARG A 186 8.19 2.29 16.48
N GLN A 187 8.69 1.90 17.66
CA GLN A 187 7.84 1.62 18.81
C GLN A 187 7.09 2.89 19.25
N LEU A 188 7.79 4.00 19.45
CA LEU A 188 7.18 5.28 19.86
C LEU A 188 6.13 5.79 18.87
N ALA A 189 6.39 5.70 17.56
CA ALA A 189 5.40 6.05 16.55
C ALA A 189 4.15 5.14 16.60
N SER A 190 4.35 3.84 16.79
CA SER A 190 3.25 2.88 16.96
C SER A 190 2.41 3.16 18.22
N GLU A 191 3.06 3.54 19.32
CA GLU A 191 2.40 4.00 20.56
C GLU A 191 1.55 5.25 20.31
N TYR A 192 2.09 6.23 19.59
CA TYR A 192 1.37 7.46 19.23
C TYR A 192 0.09 7.16 18.44
N VAL A 193 0.22 6.35 17.38
CA VAL A 193 -0.91 5.94 16.55
C VAL A 193 -1.94 5.23 17.43
N ARG A 194 -1.54 4.24 18.23
CA ARG A 194 -2.48 3.51 19.09
C ARG A 194 -3.23 4.45 20.05
N GLY A 195 -2.52 5.36 20.72
CA GLY A 195 -3.11 6.31 21.65
C GLY A 195 -4.11 7.26 20.98
N LYS A 196 -3.85 7.68 19.73
CA LYS A 196 -4.74 8.57 18.97
C LYS A 196 -5.89 7.83 18.28
N MET A 197 -5.68 6.58 17.88
CA MET A 197 -6.65 5.77 17.16
C MET A 197 -7.89 5.44 17.98
N GLY A 198 -7.80 5.36 19.31
CA GLY A 198 -8.95 5.16 20.20
C GLY A 198 -9.82 3.95 19.82
N SER A 199 -11.09 3.95 20.25
CA SER A 199 -12.09 2.99 19.75
C SER A 199 -12.73 3.51 18.46
N GLU A 200 -13.03 2.60 17.53
CA GLU A 200 -13.78 2.95 16.32
C GLU A 200 -15.21 3.37 16.64
N ALA A 201 -15.80 4.17 15.75
CA ALA A 201 -17.22 4.47 15.86
C ALA A 201 -18.01 3.16 15.63
N PRO A 202 -18.98 2.83 16.50
CA PRO A 202 -19.74 1.60 16.35
C PRO A 202 -20.50 1.61 15.02
N LEU A 203 -20.25 0.60 14.19
CA LEU A 203 -20.97 0.42 12.93
C LEU A 203 -22.32 -0.24 13.20
N THR A 204 -23.40 0.47 12.90
CA THR A 204 -24.75 -0.06 13.03
C THR A 204 -25.10 -0.95 11.85
N ARG A 205 -26.10 -1.82 12.01
CA ARG A 205 -26.65 -2.61 10.88
C ARG A 205 -27.13 -1.71 9.73
N GLN A 206 -27.63 -0.51 10.04
CA GLN A 206 -28.09 0.45 9.05
C GLN A 206 -26.93 0.98 8.20
N ASP A 207 -25.76 1.24 8.81
CA ASP A 207 -24.56 1.66 8.09
C ASP A 207 -24.09 0.58 7.12
N LEU A 208 -24.06 -0.68 7.58
CA LEU A 208 -23.67 -1.82 6.75
C LEU A 208 -24.64 -2.05 5.58
N LEU A 209 -25.95 -1.90 5.83
CA LEU A 209 -26.96 -2.03 4.79
C LEU A 209 -26.88 -0.90 3.77
N LYS A 210 -26.64 0.33 4.23
CA LYS A 210 -26.42 1.48 3.34
C LYS A 210 -25.23 1.22 2.42
N GLU A 211 -24.13 0.71 2.97
CA GLU A 211 -22.94 0.38 2.21
C GLU A 211 -23.16 -0.77 1.21
N TYR A 212 -23.84 -1.84 1.64
CA TYR A 212 -24.24 -2.94 0.76
C TYR A 212 -25.09 -2.45 -0.42
N ASN A 213 -26.05 -1.57 -0.17
CA ASN A 213 -26.92 -1.03 -1.22
C ASN A 213 -26.17 -0.08 -2.16
N LEU A 214 -25.22 0.70 -1.64
CA LEU A 214 -24.37 1.58 -2.46
C LEU A 214 -23.49 0.78 -3.43
N ARG A 215 -22.99 -0.36 -2.97
CA ARG A 215 -22.10 -1.26 -3.73
C ARG A 215 -22.79 -2.53 -4.22
N LYS A 216 -24.11 -2.48 -4.40
CA LYS A 216 -24.92 -3.69 -4.68
C LYS A 216 -24.47 -4.43 -5.95
N GLU A 217 -24.04 -3.70 -6.96
CA GLU A 217 -23.54 -4.25 -8.22
C GLU A 217 -22.23 -5.06 -8.05
N GLU A 218 -21.40 -4.75 -7.05
CA GLU A 218 -20.22 -5.56 -6.73
C GLU A 218 -20.59 -6.96 -6.23
N PHE A 219 -21.81 -7.12 -5.72
CA PHE A 219 -22.37 -8.38 -5.24
C PHE A 219 -23.31 -9.02 -6.27
N ALA A 220 -23.38 -8.50 -7.50
CA ALA A 220 -24.23 -9.04 -8.54
C ALA A 220 -23.63 -10.32 -9.14
N HIS A 221 -24.48 -11.34 -9.25
CA HIS A 221 -24.28 -12.46 -10.15
C HIS A 221 -25.15 -12.19 -11.39
N PRO A 222 -24.55 -11.73 -12.50
CA PRO A 222 -25.33 -11.36 -13.67
C PRO A 222 -26.06 -12.57 -14.24
N GLU A 223 -27.15 -12.31 -14.97
CA GLU A 223 -27.87 -13.39 -15.66
C GLU A 223 -26.95 -14.13 -16.63
N GLN A 224 -27.19 -15.43 -16.78
CA GLN A 224 -26.46 -16.27 -17.72
C GLN A 224 -27.44 -17.07 -18.56
N ILE A 225 -27.14 -17.20 -19.84
CA ILE A 225 -27.91 -18.03 -20.77
C ILE A 225 -27.01 -19.07 -21.42
N LYS A 226 -27.53 -20.29 -21.55
CA LYS A 226 -27.03 -21.34 -22.44
C LYS A 226 -27.92 -21.38 -23.66
N TRP A 227 -27.33 -21.47 -24.83
CA TRP A 227 -28.09 -21.40 -26.07
C TRP A 227 -27.38 -22.10 -27.22
N GLN A 228 -28.14 -22.44 -28.25
CA GLN A 228 -27.64 -22.97 -29.51
C GLN A 228 -27.93 -22.01 -30.66
N GLN A 229 -27.07 -22.05 -31.68
CA GLN A 229 -27.20 -21.21 -32.86
C GLN A 229 -26.98 -21.97 -34.17
N ILE A 230 -27.93 -21.82 -35.09
CA ILE A 230 -27.71 -22.05 -36.52
C ILE A 230 -27.45 -20.69 -37.16
N GLN A 231 -26.35 -20.58 -37.91
CA GLN A 231 -26.03 -19.39 -38.68
C GLN A 231 -25.82 -19.80 -40.13
N VAL A 232 -26.41 -19.10 -41.09
CA VAL A 232 -26.17 -19.31 -42.52
C VAL A 232 -25.62 -18.02 -43.10
N SER A 233 -24.45 -18.07 -43.73
CA SER A 233 -23.74 -16.89 -44.23
C SER A 233 -24.20 -16.53 -45.64
N VAL A 234 -24.55 -15.26 -45.85
CA VAL A 234 -24.92 -14.77 -47.19
C VAL A 234 -23.76 -14.90 -48.17
N THR A 235 -22.53 -14.62 -47.73
CA THR A 235 -21.34 -14.66 -48.59
C THR A 235 -20.93 -16.09 -48.95
N LYS A 236 -20.96 -17.05 -48.01
CA LYS A 236 -20.66 -18.46 -48.29
C LYS A 236 -21.64 -19.10 -49.27
N HIS A 237 -22.89 -18.63 -49.28
CA HIS A 237 -23.94 -19.12 -50.19
C HIS A 237 -24.13 -18.23 -51.44
N GLY A 238 -23.32 -17.19 -51.63
CA GLY A 238 -23.28 -16.33 -52.82
C GLY A 238 -24.43 -15.33 -52.97
N SER A 239 -25.57 -15.53 -52.32
CA SER A 239 -26.67 -14.55 -52.28
C SER A 239 -27.59 -14.77 -51.08
N ARG A 240 -28.36 -13.73 -50.70
CA ARG A 240 -29.35 -13.82 -49.63
C ARG A 240 -30.44 -14.86 -49.94
N ASN A 241 -30.84 -14.99 -51.20
CA ASN A 241 -31.82 -15.99 -51.62
C ASN A 241 -31.30 -17.42 -51.44
N ASN A 242 -30.02 -17.66 -51.72
CA ASN A 242 -29.41 -18.97 -51.51
C ASN A 242 -29.29 -19.30 -50.02
N ALA A 243 -28.82 -18.35 -49.21
CA ALA A 243 -28.74 -18.51 -47.76
C ALA A 243 -30.13 -18.74 -47.13
N ALA A 244 -31.17 -18.05 -47.61
CA ALA A 244 -32.54 -18.27 -47.18
C ALA A 244 -33.06 -19.68 -47.55
N ARG A 245 -32.69 -20.23 -48.72
CA ARG A 245 -33.04 -21.61 -49.08
C ARG A 245 -32.40 -22.63 -48.14
N GLU A 246 -31.13 -22.45 -47.78
CA GLU A 246 -30.47 -23.33 -46.81
C GLU A 246 -31.07 -23.19 -45.41
N MET A 247 -31.39 -21.97 -44.97
CA MET A 247 -32.07 -21.75 -43.70
C MET A 247 -33.46 -22.40 -43.66
N ASN A 248 -34.21 -22.35 -44.77
CA ASN A 248 -35.52 -22.99 -44.87
C ASN A 248 -35.45 -24.52 -44.75
N LYS A 249 -34.39 -25.16 -45.29
CA LYS A 249 -34.15 -26.59 -45.10
C LYS A 249 -33.90 -26.92 -43.62
N ALA A 250 -33.08 -26.11 -42.95
CA ALA A 250 -32.83 -26.27 -41.52
C ALA A 250 -34.12 -26.14 -40.69
N ILE A 251 -34.97 -25.16 -41.00
CA ILE A 251 -36.28 -24.98 -40.34
C ILE A 251 -37.18 -26.19 -40.55
N GLU A 252 -37.22 -26.73 -41.78
CA GLU A 252 -38.08 -27.86 -42.10
C GLU A 252 -37.67 -29.11 -41.33
N GLU A 253 -36.37 -29.41 -41.23
CA GLU A 253 -35.90 -30.53 -40.40
C GLU A 253 -36.21 -30.33 -38.91
N LEU A 254 -36.05 -29.09 -38.40
CA LEU A 254 -36.42 -28.78 -37.01
C LEU A 254 -37.92 -28.95 -36.76
N ARG A 255 -38.77 -28.57 -37.72
CA ARG A 255 -40.23 -28.77 -37.64
C ARG A 255 -40.62 -30.25 -37.68
N GLN A 256 -39.85 -31.06 -38.38
CA GLN A 256 -40.01 -32.52 -38.42
C GLN A 256 -39.47 -33.22 -37.15
N GLY A 257 -38.88 -32.48 -36.22
CA GLY A 257 -38.43 -32.99 -34.92
C GLY A 257 -36.98 -33.45 -34.88
N ALA A 258 -36.15 -33.09 -35.87
CA ALA A 258 -34.71 -33.35 -35.83
C ALA A 258 -34.05 -32.65 -34.62
N ASP A 259 -33.00 -33.26 -34.06
CA ASP A 259 -32.23 -32.62 -32.98
C ASP A 259 -31.53 -31.36 -33.50
N PHE A 260 -31.54 -30.30 -32.69
CA PHE A 260 -30.97 -29.01 -33.07
C PHE A 260 -29.47 -29.11 -33.37
N THR A 261 -28.73 -29.96 -32.64
CA THR A 261 -27.30 -30.21 -32.83
C THR A 261 -27.03 -30.81 -34.21
N ASP A 262 -27.83 -31.78 -34.62
CA ASP A 262 -27.70 -32.44 -35.92
C ASP A 262 -27.96 -31.45 -37.06
N VAL A 263 -28.99 -30.60 -36.91
CA VAL A 263 -29.30 -29.55 -37.89
C VAL A 263 -28.18 -28.51 -37.95
N VAL A 264 -27.60 -28.13 -36.81
CA VAL A 264 -26.41 -27.25 -36.79
C VAL A 264 -25.25 -27.88 -37.57
N GLN A 265 -24.95 -29.15 -37.34
CA GLN A 265 -23.85 -29.83 -38.02
C GLN A 265 -24.08 -29.92 -39.54
N ARG A 266 -25.34 -30.06 -39.99
CA ARG A 266 -25.67 -30.10 -41.42
C ARG A 266 -25.63 -28.71 -42.08
N TYR A 267 -26.28 -27.71 -41.48
CA TYR A 267 -26.62 -26.46 -42.17
C TYR A 267 -25.88 -25.22 -41.68
N SER A 268 -25.27 -25.25 -40.49
CA SER A 268 -24.63 -24.04 -39.94
C SER A 268 -23.28 -23.76 -40.60
N ASP A 269 -23.01 -22.47 -40.77
CA ASP A 269 -21.75 -21.85 -41.15
C ASP A 269 -21.03 -21.20 -39.95
N GLY A 270 -21.66 -21.24 -38.77
CA GLY A 270 -21.20 -20.57 -37.56
C GLY A 270 -19.95 -21.22 -36.94
N PRO A 271 -19.22 -20.48 -36.09
CA PRO A 271 -17.94 -20.92 -35.54
C PRO A 271 -18.03 -22.15 -34.63
N LEU A 272 -19.22 -22.43 -34.08
CA LEU A 272 -19.45 -23.58 -33.20
C LEU A 272 -20.18 -24.74 -33.90
N LYS A 273 -20.19 -24.77 -35.24
CA LYS A 273 -20.80 -25.85 -36.04
C LYS A 273 -20.40 -27.24 -35.53
N ASP A 274 -19.09 -27.48 -35.42
CA ASP A 274 -18.53 -28.79 -35.03
C ASP A 274 -18.83 -29.14 -33.55
N LYS A 275 -19.21 -28.13 -32.76
CA LYS A 275 -19.65 -28.27 -31.36
C LYS A 275 -21.18 -28.18 -31.23
N GLY A 276 -21.93 -28.47 -32.29
CA GLY A 276 -23.40 -28.48 -32.27
C GLY A 276 -24.05 -27.11 -32.03
N GLY A 277 -23.29 -26.03 -32.24
CA GLY A 277 -23.75 -24.65 -32.08
C GLY A 277 -23.92 -24.23 -30.62
N HIS A 278 -23.41 -25.01 -29.67
CA HIS A 278 -23.60 -24.80 -28.23
C HIS A 278 -22.74 -23.67 -27.68
N TRP A 279 -23.40 -22.62 -27.23
CA TRP A 279 -22.83 -21.58 -26.39
C TRP A 279 -23.13 -21.91 -24.92
N ASP A 280 -22.08 -22.10 -24.12
CA ASP A 280 -22.18 -22.35 -22.68
C ASP A 280 -22.69 -21.09 -21.94
N TRP A 281 -22.70 -21.10 -20.60
CA TRP A 281 -23.17 -20.01 -19.75
C TRP A 281 -22.53 -18.67 -20.14
N THR A 282 -23.27 -17.91 -20.93
CA THR A 282 -22.85 -16.64 -21.53
C THR A 282 -23.65 -15.52 -20.90
N GLN A 283 -23.00 -14.41 -20.57
CA GLN A 283 -23.69 -13.20 -20.15
C GLN A 283 -24.32 -12.54 -21.38
N PRO A 284 -25.62 -12.21 -21.40
CA PRO A 284 -26.24 -11.57 -22.56
C PRO A 284 -25.53 -10.30 -23.03
N SER A 285 -24.94 -9.53 -22.11
CA SER A 285 -24.14 -8.34 -22.41
C SER A 285 -22.90 -8.62 -23.27
N SER A 286 -22.33 -9.82 -23.22
CA SER A 286 -21.14 -10.20 -24.00
C SER A 286 -21.47 -10.69 -25.41
N ILE A 287 -22.75 -10.82 -25.77
CA ILE A 287 -23.18 -11.23 -27.11
C ILE A 287 -23.10 -10.02 -28.05
N ALA A 288 -22.16 -10.07 -29.00
CA ALA A 288 -21.90 -8.98 -29.93
C ALA A 288 -23.03 -8.74 -30.94
N ASN A 289 -23.70 -9.80 -31.41
CA ASN A 289 -24.85 -9.66 -32.31
C ASN A 289 -26.08 -9.22 -31.51
N THR A 290 -26.50 -7.97 -31.71
CA THR A 290 -27.59 -7.33 -30.98
C THR A 290 -28.96 -7.94 -31.27
N ASP A 291 -29.20 -8.43 -32.48
CA ASP A 291 -30.49 -9.04 -32.86
C ASP A 291 -30.63 -10.44 -32.26
N VAL A 292 -29.54 -11.21 -32.29
CA VAL A 292 -29.44 -12.50 -31.57
C VAL A 292 -29.65 -12.30 -30.08
N ARG A 293 -28.96 -11.32 -29.48
CA ARG A 293 -29.13 -10.98 -28.05
C ARG A 293 -30.59 -10.62 -27.74
N THR A 294 -31.23 -9.81 -28.59
CA THR A 294 -32.64 -9.38 -28.41
C THR A 294 -33.61 -10.54 -28.53
N ALA A 295 -33.39 -11.47 -29.46
CA ALA A 295 -34.21 -12.66 -29.59
C ALA A 295 -34.04 -13.57 -28.37
N LEU A 296 -32.79 -13.85 -27.95
CA LEU A 296 -32.50 -14.66 -26.77
C LEU A 296 -33.16 -14.09 -25.51
N ALA A 297 -33.22 -12.76 -25.34
CA ALA A 297 -33.88 -12.13 -24.19
C ALA A 297 -35.39 -12.45 -24.09
N LYS A 298 -36.07 -12.70 -25.22
CA LYS A 298 -37.51 -13.00 -25.28
C LYS A 298 -37.85 -14.48 -25.13
N LEU A 299 -36.86 -15.36 -25.33
CA LEU A 299 -37.06 -16.81 -25.32
C LEU A 299 -36.95 -17.42 -23.93
N GLN A 300 -37.86 -18.34 -23.63
CA GLN A 300 -37.78 -19.24 -22.48
C GLN A 300 -36.90 -20.46 -22.78
N THR A 301 -36.44 -21.16 -21.73
CA THR A 301 -35.68 -22.40 -21.89
C THR A 301 -36.46 -23.42 -22.71
N GLY A 302 -35.81 -24.00 -23.71
CA GLY A 302 -36.38 -24.93 -24.69
C GLY A 302 -36.95 -24.26 -25.95
N GLN A 303 -37.24 -22.96 -25.91
CA GLN A 303 -37.81 -22.24 -27.05
C GLN A 303 -36.76 -21.85 -28.08
N MET A 304 -37.22 -21.78 -29.34
CA MET A 304 -36.45 -21.38 -30.51
C MET A 304 -37.01 -20.08 -31.09
N SER A 305 -36.14 -19.23 -31.64
CA SER A 305 -36.54 -18.00 -32.32
C SER A 305 -37.14 -18.28 -33.71
N GLU A 306 -37.82 -17.27 -34.25
CA GLU A 306 -37.96 -17.13 -35.70
C GLU A 306 -36.60 -16.83 -36.36
N VAL A 307 -36.59 -16.74 -37.70
CA VAL A 307 -35.39 -16.39 -38.45
C VAL A 307 -35.02 -14.94 -38.18
N ILE A 308 -33.85 -14.74 -37.60
CA ILE A 308 -33.25 -13.43 -37.38
C ILE A 308 -32.39 -13.12 -38.60
N GLN A 309 -32.56 -11.95 -39.20
CA GLN A 309 -31.87 -11.56 -40.42
C GLN A 309 -30.93 -10.39 -40.15
N ASN A 310 -29.65 -10.57 -40.48
CA ASN A 310 -28.64 -9.54 -40.52
C ASN A 310 -28.19 -9.32 -41.97
N ASP A 311 -27.38 -8.29 -42.24
CA ASP A 311 -26.90 -8.00 -43.60
C ASP A 311 -26.06 -9.14 -44.19
N SER A 312 -25.25 -9.78 -43.34
CA SER A 312 -24.27 -10.80 -43.72
C SER A 312 -24.69 -12.24 -43.41
N SER A 313 -25.74 -12.47 -42.62
CA SER A 313 -26.17 -13.82 -42.23
C SER A 313 -27.62 -13.91 -41.75
N LEU A 314 -28.14 -15.13 -41.78
CA LEU A 314 -29.41 -15.51 -41.18
C LEU A 314 -29.14 -16.39 -39.95
N HIS A 315 -29.94 -16.24 -38.90
CA HIS A 315 -29.75 -16.93 -37.63
C HIS A 315 -31.04 -17.56 -37.11
N ILE A 316 -30.92 -18.71 -36.47
CA ILE A 316 -31.94 -19.29 -35.59
C ILE A 316 -31.25 -19.61 -34.28
N VAL A 317 -31.87 -19.24 -33.17
CA VAL A 317 -31.32 -19.49 -31.83
C VAL A 317 -32.31 -20.23 -30.96
N LYS A 318 -31.80 -21.07 -30.06
CA LYS A 318 -32.58 -21.83 -29.09
C LYS A 318 -31.99 -21.66 -27.70
N VAL A 319 -32.80 -21.33 -26.70
CA VAL A 319 -32.31 -21.28 -25.30
C VAL A 319 -32.31 -22.69 -24.74
N THR A 320 -31.17 -23.15 -24.23
CA THR A 320 -31.02 -24.47 -23.59
C THR A 320 -30.92 -24.38 -22.07
N GLY A 321 -30.65 -23.19 -21.53
CA GLY A 321 -30.72 -22.93 -20.09
C GLY A 321 -30.69 -21.43 -19.77
N ARG A 322 -31.26 -21.05 -18.63
CA ARG A 322 -31.25 -19.66 -18.15
C ARG A 322 -31.06 -19.63 -16.64
N LYS A 323 -30.18 -18.75 -16.18
CA LYS A 323 -30.00 -18.36 -14.78
C LYS A 323 -30.33 -16.89 -14.66
N ALA A 324 -31.28 -16.56 -13.78
CA ALA A 324 -31.61 -15.17 -13.50
C ALA A 324 -30.43 -14.46 -12.81
N ALA A 325 -30.38 -13.14 -12.94
CA ALA A 325 -29.46 -12.35 -12.15
C ALA A 325 -29.83 -12.47 -10.66
N THR A 326 -28.83 -12.68 -9.81
CA THR A 326 -29.01 -12.71 -8.36
C THR A 326 -27.98 -11.79 -7.71
N TYR A 327 -28.12 -11.58 -6.41
CA TYR A 327 -27.14 -10.84 -5.63
C TYR A 327 -26.73 -11.70 -4.44
N THR A 328 -25.47 -11.62 -4.04
CA THR A 328 -25.03 -12.22 -2.76
C THR A 328 -25.82 -11.57 -1.63
N PRO A 329 -26.61 -12.32 -0.84
CA PRO A 329 -27.44 -11.75 0.22
C PRO A 329 -26.61 -10.97 1.24
N PHE A 330 -27.14 -9.84 1.73
CA PHE A 330 -26.49 -9.01 2.75
C PHE A 330 -25.91 -9.81 3.93
N PRO A 331 -26.61 -10.79 4.54
CA PRO A 331 -26.05 -11.56 5.66
C PRO A 331 -24.72 -12.27 5.35
N GLU A 332 -24.51 -12.69 4.10
CA GLU A 332 -23.29 -13.40 3.68
C GLU A 332 -22.09 -12.46 3.53
N VAL A 333 -22.34 -11.18 3.21
CA VAL A 333 -21.28 -10.17 3.00
C VAL A 333 -21.15 -9.17 4.13
N GLN A 334 -22.03 -9.23 5.14
CA GLN A 334 -22.07 -8.28 6.25
C GLN A 334 -20.73 -8.13 6.97
N GLU A 335 -20.07 -9.25 7.31
CA GLU A 335 -18.78 -9.21 8.02
C GLU A 335 -17.68 -8.61 7.16
N LYS A 336 -17.64 -8.97 5.87
CA LYS A 336 -16.69 -8.39 4.92
C LYS A 336 -16.85 -6.87 4.85
N ILE A 337 -18.08 -6.38 4.67
CA ILE A 337 -18.40 -4.94 4.63
C ILE A 337 -18.00 -4.26 5.95
N ARG A 338 -18.26 -4.90 7.10
CA ARG A 338 -17.86 -4.35 8.40
C ARG A 338 -16.34 -4.20 8.50
N THR A 339 -15.57 -5.22 8.15
CA THR A 339 -14.11 -5.18 8.18
C THR A 339 -13.57 -4.09 7.26
N GLU A 340 -14.10 -3.96 6.05
CA GLU A 340 -13.73 -2.91 5.10
C GLU A 340 -14.03 -1.50 5.65
N LEU A 341 -15.20 -1.29 6.25
CA LEU A 341 -15.56 0.00 6.84
C LEU A 341 -14.71 0.34 8.06
N ILE A 342 -14.37 -0.63 8.91
CA ILE A 342 -13.43 -0.43 10.02
C ILE A 342 -12.06 -0.03 9.49
N ALA A 343 -11.55 -0.73 8.48
CA ALA A 343 -10.27 -0.39 7.86
C ALA A 343 -10.29 1.03 7.28
N LYS A 344 -11.37 1.42 6.58
CA LYS A 344 -11.56 2.76 6.03
C LYS A 344 -11.65 3.84 7.11
N GLN A 345 -12.35 3.59 8.22
CA GLN A 345 -12.39 4.52 9.36
C GLN A 345 -10.99 4.72 9.96
N ARG A 346 -10.23 3.63 10.08
CA ARG A 346 -8.86 3.66 10.62
C ARG A 346 -7.93 4.45 9.72
N GLU A 347 -7.98 4.22 8.41
CA GLU A 347 -7.22 4.95 7.40
C GLU A 347 -7.53 6.44 7.43
N ALA A 348 -8.81 6.81 7.33
CA ALA A 348 -9.23 8.22 7.38
C ALA A 348 -8.82 8.92 8.68
N LYS A 349 -8.85 8.21 9.81
CA LYS A 349 -8.39 8.74 11.09
C LYS A 349 -6.87 8.92 11.13
N ALA A 350 -6.10 7.95 10.62
CA ALA A 350 -4.65 8.03 10.54
C ALA A 350 -4.21 9.20 9.64
N GLU A 351 -4.84 9.37 8.47
CA GLU A 351 -4.62 10.49 7.56
C GLU A 351 -4.88 11.83 8.26
N LYS A 352 -6.00 11.93 9.00
CA LYS A 352 -6.32 13.15 9.76
C LYS A 352 -5.26 13.46 10.82
N ILE A 353 -4.85 12.45 11.60
CA ILE A 353 -3.81 12.62 12.64
C ILE A 353 -2.49 13.10 12.01
N LEU A 354 -2.11 12.53 10.86
CA LEU A 354 -0.90 12.91 10.15
C LEU A 354 -0.98 14.32 9.55
N ALA A 355 -2.14 14.71 9.02
CA ALA A 355 -2.35 16.05 8.51
C ALA A 355 -2.20 17.10 9.63
N GLU A 356 -2.79 16.84 10.79
CA GLU A 356 -2.65 17.71 11.98
C GLU A 356 -1.18 17.82 12.44
N LEU A 357 -0.42 16.72 12.42
CA LEU A 357 1.00 16.75 12.75
C LEU A 357 1.84 17.56 11.75
N ARG A 358 1.55 17.42 10.46
CA ARG A 358 2.25 18.17 9.39
C ARG A 358 1.97 19.66 9.45
N GLU A 359 0.73 20.06 9.70
CA GLU A 359 0.34 21.48 9.76
C GLU A 359 1.08 22.24 10.88
N ASN A 360 1.39 21.56 11.98
CA ASN A 360 2.05 22.15 13.14
C ASN A 360 3.58 21.98 13.16
N ALA A 361 4.17 21.40 12.10
CA ALA A 361 5.59 21.07 12.07
C ALA A 361 6.36 21.87 11.03
N VAL A 362 7.62 22.15 11.34
CA VAL A 362 8.59 22.69 10.38
C VAL A 362 9.33 21.50 9.77
N ILE A 363 9.14 21.29 8.47
CA ILE A 363 9.77 20.20 7.71
C ILE A 363 10.65 20.83 6.63
N GLU A 364 11.93 20.45 6.63
CA GLU A 364 12.91 20.82 5.61
C GLU A 364 13.46 19.53 5.01
N THR A 365 13.59 19.44 3.70
CA THR A 365 14.12 18.27 3.00
C THR A 365 15.23 18.65 2.03
N MET A 366 16.16 17.73 1.78
CA MET A 366 17.22 17.92 0.78
C MET A 366 16.69 18.06 -0.67
N PHE A 367 15.38 17.85 -0.88
CA PHE A 367 14.72 17.98 -2.17
C PHE A 367 14.02 19.34 -2.34
N ASP A 368 13.85 20.12 -1.27
CA ASP A 368 13.11 21.39 -1.32
C ASP A 368 13.82 22.44 -2.19
N ASP A 369 15.16 22.48 -2.14
CA ASP A 369 15.95 23.43 -2.93
C ASP A 369 16.11 23.04 -4.41
N ARG A 370 15.99 21.75 -4.77
CA ARG A 370 16.25 21.26 -6.13
C ARG A 370 15.09 21.47 -7.11
N ASP A 371 13.87 21.67 -6.62
CA ASP A 371 12.71 22.03 -7.46
C ASP A 371 12.64 23.54 -7.77
N SER A 372 13.48 24.37 -7.14
CA SER A 372 13.55 25.82 -7.38
C SER A 372 14.44 26.21 -8.58
N THR A 373 15.32 25.31 -9.03
CA THR A 373 16.30 25.54 -10.12
C THR A 373 15.80 25.17 -11.52
N VAL A 374 14.51 24.85 -11.69
CA VAL A 374 13.87 24.72 -13.00
C VAL A 374 12.83 25.84 -13.17
N LYS A 375 13.31 27.06 -13.39
CA LYS A 375 12.51 28.15 -13.98
C LYS A 375 13.35 29.00 -14.93
#